data_AF-A0A2D4NY73-F1
#
_entry.id   AF-A0A2D4NY73-F1
#
_cell.length_a   1.000
_cell.length_b   1.000
_cell.length_c   1.000
_cell.angle_alpha   90.00
_cell.angle_beta   90.00
_cell.angle_gamma   90.00
#
_symmetry.space_group_name_H-M   'P 1'
#
loop_
_entity.id
_entity.type
_entity.pdbx_description
1 polymer ?
#
loop_
_entity_poly.entity_id
_entity_poly.type
_entity_poly.pdbx_seq_one_letter_code
_entity_poly.pdbx_strand_id
1 'polypeptide(L)'
;PSILYDLMKVCWSYDRTRRPRFREIQAQLEHFLSSPHLLRTVADFDPRVTLRLPSCSGSDGIPYRSIPEWLESIRMKRYILNFHTAGLNTMESVLDLSAEDLKQMGVGLPGHQKRILCSIQGFKE
;
A
#
# COMPACT_ATOMS: atom_id res chain seq x y z
N PRO A 1 13.59 -5.16 -13.36
CA PRO A 1 13.05 -4.29 -14.44
C PRO A 1 11.71 -3.68 -14.03
N SER A 2 11.53 -2.36 -14.21
CA SER A 2 10.30 -1.65 -13.85
C SER A 2 9.08 -2.22 -14.58
N ILE A 3 9.20 -2.45 -15.89
CA ILE A 3 8.11 -2.95 -16.73
C ILE A 3 7.63 -4.36 -16.34
N LEU A 4 8.54 -5.20 -15.81
CA LEU A 4 8.16 -6.51 -15.27
C LEU A 4 7.40 -6.37 -13.95
N TYR A 5 7.81 -5.44 -13.10
CA TYR A 5 7.10 -5.14 -11.85
C TYR A 5 5.69 -4.57 -12.15
N ASP A 6 5.54 -3.76 -13.20
CA ASP A 6 4.24 -3.27 -13.65
C ASP A 6 3.32 -4.40 -14.11
N LEU A 7 3.82 -5.34 -14.93
CA LEU A 7 3.06 -6.53 -15.31
C LEU A 7 2.62 -7.36 -14.08
N MET A 8 3.52 -7.54 -13.11
CA MET A 8 3.18 -8.22 -11.85
C MET A 8 2.04 -7.51 -11.10
N LYS A 9 2.06 -6.18 -10.99
CA LYS A 9 0.97 -5.40 -10.37
C LYS A 9 -0.38 -5.65 -11.04
N VAL A 10 -0.43 -5.71 -12.38
CA VAL A 10 -1.68 -5.99 -13.12
C VAL A 10 -2.16 -7.43 -12.84
N CYS A 11 -1.25 -8.40 -12.80
CA CYS A 11 -1.58 -9.79 -12.44
C CYS A 11 -2.14 -9.92 -11.02
N TRP A 12 -1.72 -9.05 -10.10
CA TRP A 12 -2.19 -9.00 -8.72
C TRP A 12 -3.38 -8.07 -8.48
N SER A 13 -4.06 -7.60 -9.54
CA SER A 13 -5.25 -6.76 -9.39
C SER A 13 -6.30 -7.42 -8.48
N TYR A 14 -6.89 -6.64 -7.58
CA TYR A 14 -7.94 -7.13 -6.68
C TYR A 14 -9.13 -7.68 -7.49
N ASP A 15 -9.58 -6.92 -8.47
CA ASP A 15 -10.62 -7.33 -9.42
C ASP A 15 -10.06 -8.37 -10.40
N ARG A 16 -10.62 -9.58 -10.37
CA ARG A 16 -10.20 -10.69 -11.23
C ARG A 16 -10.41 -10.41 -12.71
N THR A 17 -11.38 -9.57 -13.06
CA THR A 17 -11.70 -9.25 -14.46
C THR A 17 -10.65 -8.33 -15.10
N ARG A 18 -9.88 -7.61 -14.27
CA ARG A 18 -8.79 -6.73 -14.71
C ARG A 18 -7.45 -7.43 -14.89
N ARG A 19 -7.35 -8.70 -14.47
CA ARG A 19 -6.12 -9.48 -14.60
C ARG A 19 -5.97 -9.96 -16.05
N PRO A 20 -4.76 -9.92 -16.62
CA PRO A 20 -4.53 -10.35 -17.99
C PRO A 20 -4.69 -11.87 -18.11
N ARG A 21 -5.12 -12.33 -19.28
CA ARG A 21 -5.14 -13.76 -19.61
C ARG A 21 -3.71 -14.25 -19.86
N PHE A 22 -3.50 -15.56 -19.71
CA PHE A 22 -2.18 -16.15 -19.92
C PHE A 22 -1.55 -15.80 -21.29
N ARG A 23 -2.35 -15.82 -22.36
CA ARG A 23 -1.93 -15.42 -23.70
C ARG A 23 -1.40 -13.98 -23.78
N GLU A 24 -1.98 -13.06 -23.00
CA GLU A 24 -1.58 -11.64 -22.97
C GLU A 24 -0.27 -11.48 -22.19
N ILE A 25 -0.10 -12.24 -21.10
CA ILE A 25 1.16 -12.31 -20.35
C ILE A 25 2.28 -12.84 -21.27
N GLN A 26 2.04 -13.94 -21.97
CA GLN A 26 3.03 -14.54 -22.87
C GLN A 26 3.46 -13.56 -23.97
N ALA A 27 2.49 -12.91 -24.63
CA ALA A 27 2.78 -11.93 -25.68
C ALA A 27 3.61 -10.74 -25.16
N GLN A 28 3.34 -10.25 -23.94
CA GLN A 28 4.15 -9.19 -23.33
C GLN A 28 5.57 -9.64 -23.01
N LEU A 29 5.75 -10.86 -22.49
CA LEU A 29 7.08 -11.41 -22.21
C LEU A 29 7.88 -11.61 -23.51
N GLU A 30 7.27 -12.11 -24.58
CA GLU A 30 7.88 -12.24 -25.90
C GLU A 30 8.29 -10.87 -26.48
N HIS A 31 7.46 -9.84 -26.29
CA HIS A 31 7.80 -8.48 -26.66
C HIS A 31 9.03 -7.96 -25.88
N PHE A 32 9.10 -8.21 -24.58
CA PHE A 32 10.26 -7.80 -23.76
C PHE A 32 11.55 -8.52 -24.18
N LEU A 33 11.47 -9.81 -24.51
CA LEU A 33 12.61 -10.58 -25.03
C LEU A 33 13.07 -10.04 -26.40
N SER A 34 12.14 -9.61 -27.23
CA SER A 34 12.43 -9.00 -28.54
C SER A 34 12.98 -7.57 -28.43
N SER A 35 12.80 -6.91 -27.27
CA SER A 35 13.22 -5.53 -27.02
C SER A 35 13.95 -5.39 -25.67
N PRO A 36 15.18 -5.92 -25.55
CA PRO A 36 15.89 -6.01 -24.26
C PRO A 36 16.24 -4.65 -23.63
N HIS A 37 16.19 -3.55 -24.39
CA HIS A 37 16.41 -2.20 -23.85
C HIS A 37 15.31 -1.78 -22.87
N LEU A 38 14.07 -2.27 -23.01
CA LEU A 38 12.95 -2.01 -22.10
C LEU A 38 13.19 -2.57 -20.69
N LEU A 39 14.07 -3.59 -20.58
CA LEU A 39 14.37 -4.25 -19.31
C LEU A 39 15.44 -3.52 -18.48
N ARG A 40 16.08 -2.48 -19.03
CA ARG A 40 17.20 -1.79 -18.36
C ARG A 40 16.76 -1.00 -17.13
N THR A 41 15.61 -0.34 -17.20
CA THR A 41 15.09 0.45 -16.08
C THR A 41 14.72 -0.49 -14.93
N VAL A 42 15.25 -0.23 -13.73
CA VAL A 42 14.99 -1.04 -12.54
C VAL A 42 13.86 -0.38 -11.74
N ALA A 43 12.98 -1.19 -11.15
CA ALA A 43 11.96 -0.68 -10.24
C ALA A 43 12.61 -0.16 -8.94
N ASP A 44 12.02 0.85 -8.31
CA ASP A 44 12.50 1.37 -7.04
C ASP A 44 12.50 0.27 -5.97
N PHE A 45 13.70 -0.02 -5.49
CA PHE A 45 13.97 -1.00 -4.45
C PHE A 45 14.43 -0.27 -3.19
N ASP A 46 13.57 -0.26 -2.17
CA ASP A 46 13.93 0.14 -0.83
C ASP A 46 13.99 -1.12 0.05
N PRO A 47 15.17 -1.53 0.55
CA PRO A 47 15.31 -2.73 1.39
C PRO A 47 14.52 -2.64 2.70
N ARG A 48 14.05 -1.45 3.10
CA ARG A 48 13.23 -1.24 4.30
C ARG A 48 11.75 -1.52 4.03
N VAL A 49 11.33 -1.61 2.77
CA VAL A 49 9.94 -1.83 2.37
C VAL A 49 9.70 -3.33 2.17
N THR A 50 9.04 -3.97 3.15
CA THR A 50 8.73 -5.41 3.11
C THR A 50 7.36 -5.72 2.51
N LEU A 51 6.44 -4.75 2.49
CA LEU A 51 5.09 -4.83 1.93
C LEU A 51 4.72 -3.48 1.32
N ARG A 52 4.17 -3.49 0.09
CA ARG A 52 3.61 -2.30 -0.59
C ARG A 52 2.14 -2.16 -0.20
N LEU A 53 1.68 -0.93 0.01
CA LEU A 53 0.27 -0.65 0.30
C LEU A 53 -0.61 -1.00 -0.92
N PRO A 54 -1.88 -1.40 -0.74
CA PRO A 54 -2.79 -1.74 -1.84
C PRO A 54 -2.93 -0.58 -2.83
N SER A 55 -2.83 -0.88 -4.13
CA SER A 55 -3.06 0.10 -5.20
C SER A 55 -4.54 0.52 -5.24
N CYS A 56 -4.78 1.83 -5.28
CA CYS A 56 -6.06 2.46 -4.95
C CYS A 56 -7.25 2.03 -5.81
N SER A 57 -8.40 1.82 -5.16
CA SER A 57 -9.74 1.94 -5.76
C SER A 57 -10.67 2.79 -4.89
N GLY A 58 -10.11 3.52 -3.91
CA GLY A 58 -10.80 4.59 -3.20
C GLY A 58 -10.60 5.90 -3.95
N SER A 59 -11.66 6.69 -4.09
CA SER A 59 -11.55 8.10 -4.48
C SER A 59 -10.63 8.79 -3.46
N ASP A 60 -9.75 9.66 -3.94
CA ASP A 60 -8.97 10.60 -3.12
C ASP A 60 -7.76 10.02 -2.36
N GLY A 61 -6.96 9.17 -3.02
CA GLY A 61 -5.61 8.80 -2.53
C GLY A 61 -5.58 7.86 -1.31
N ILE A 62 -6.69 7.69 -0.60
CA ILE A 62 -6.82 6.77 0.53
C ILE A 62 -7.49 5.46 0.06
N PRO A 63 -6.79 4.31 0.04
CA PRO A 63 -7.33 3.07 -0.52
C PRO A 63 -8.32 2.33 0.40
N TYR A 64 -8.67 2.89 1.56
CA TYR A 64 -9.49 2.24 2.60
C TYR A 64 -10.76 3.04 2.89
N ARG A 65 -11.85 2.35 3.21
CA ARG A 65 -13.16 2.98 3.50
C ARG A 65 -13.36 3.26 4.98
N SER A 66 -12.53 2.69 5.85
CA SER A 66 -12.63 2.86 7.29
C SER A 66 -11.30 2.59 8.02
N ILE A 67 -11.14 3.20 9.20
CA ILE A 67 -9.96 2.97 10.07
C ILE A 67 -9.79 1.49 10.45
N PRO A 68 -10.85 0.73 10.82
CA PRO A 68 -10.71 -0.70 11.09
C PRO A 68 -10.14 -1.53 9.92
N GLU A 69 -10.63 -1.27 8.70
CA GLU A 69 -10.15 -1.93 7.48
C GLU A 69 -8.68 -1.62 7.24
N TRP A 70 -8.31 -0.34 7.34
CA TRP A 70 -6.92 0.11 7.21
C TRP A 70 -6.00 -0.53 8.27
N LEU A 71 -6.37 -0.46 9.54
CA LEU A 71 -5.56 -1.04 10.61
C LEU A 71 -5.43 -2.56 10.45
N GLU A 72 -6.43 -3.27 9.95
CA GLU A 72 -6.33 -4.70 9.66
C GLU A 72 -5.34 -4.99 8.52
N SER A 73 -5.35 -4.19 7.44
CA SER A 73 -4.44 -4.37 6.30
C SER A 73 -2.97 -4.23 6.67
N ILE A 74 -2.66 -3.32 7.61
CA ILE A 74 -1.31 -3.13 8.12
C ILE A 74 -1.02 -3.94 9.40
N ARG A 75 -1.85 -4.92 9.75
CA ARG A 75 -1.67 -5.80 10.94
C ARG A 75 -1.61 -5.03 12.27
N MET A 76 -2.35 -3.93 12.36
CA MET A 76 -2.52 -3.05 13.52
C MET A 76 -3.94 -3.06 14.09
N LYS A 77 -4.76 -4.06 13.75
CA LYS A 77 -6.15 -4.24 14.23
C LYS A 77 -6.33 -4.02 15.74
N ARG A 78 -5.33 -4.36 16.55
CA ARG A 78 -5.40 -4.21 18.00
C ARG A 78 -5.53 -2.76 18.49
N TYR A 79 -5.23 -1.78 17.64
CA TYR A 79 -5.32 -0.36 17.95
C TYR A 79 -6.65 0.28 17.53
N ILE A 80 -7.60 -0.49 16.97
CA ILE A 80 -8.91 0.06 16.55
C ILE A 80 -9.59 0.82 17.69
N LEU A 81 -9.61 0.25 18.89
CA LEU A 81 -10.23 0.90 20.04
C LEU A 81 -9.49 2.19 20.42
N ASN A 82 -8.16 2.21 20.34
CA ASN A 82 -7.36 3.40 20.61
C ASN A 82 -7.71 4.57 19.67
N PHE A 83 -7.88 4.30 18.37
CA PHE A 83 -8.29 5.31 17.39
C PHE A 83 -9.71 5.80 17.65
N HIS A 84 -10.64 4.89 17.94
CA HIS A 84 -12.03 5.25 18.28
C HIS A 84 -12.10 6.09 19.56
N THR A 85 -11.37 5.71 20.63
CA THR A 85 -11.33 6.46 21.89
C THR A 85 -10.69 7.84 21.72
N ALA A 86 -9.77 8.00 20.77
CA ALA A 86 -9.19 9.30 20.40
C ALA A 86 -10.13 10.17 19.55
N GLY A 87 -11.34 9.70 19.21
CA GLY A 87 -12.31 10.42 18.38
C GLY A 87 -12.01 10.39 16.88
N LEU A 88 -11.07 9.54 16.44
CA LEU A 88 -10.72 9.38 15.04
C LEU A 88 -11.67 8.39 14.38
N ASN A 89 -12.63 8.92 13.62
CA ASN A 89 -13.73 8.14 13.05
C ASN A 89 -13.72 8.07 11.52
N THR A 90 -12.85 8.85 10.86
CA THR A 90 -12.75 8.90 9.39
C THR A 90 -11.32 8.76 8.91
N MET A 91 -11.11 8.33 7.66
CA MET A 91 -9.74 8.15 7.13
C MET A 91 -9.00 9.49 6.96
N GLU A 92 -9.72 10.58 6.77
CA GLU A 92 -9.16 11.93 6.69
C GLU A 92 -8.59 12.36 8.05
N SER A 93 -9.23 11.96 9.15
CA SER A 93 -8.80 12.32 10.51
C SER A 93 -7.44 11.76 10.91
N VAL A 94 -6.94 10.72 10.23
CA VAL A 94 -5.66 10.08 10.55
C VAL A 94 -4.48 10.63 9.74
N LEU A 95 -4.73 11.51 8.76
CA LEU A 95 -3.70 11.99 7.83
C LEU A 95 -2.61 12.81 8.52
N ASP A 96 -2.94 13.54 9.59
CA ASP A 96 -2.01 14.46 10.24
C ASP A 96 -1.45 13.95 11.58
N LEU A 97 -1.60 12.64 11.84
CA LEU A 97 -1.06 12.03 13.05
C LEU A 97 0.47 12.06 13.08
N SER A 98 1.00 12.50 14.20
CA SER A 98 2.42 12.43 14.54
C SER A 98 2.75 11.19 15.38
N ALA A 99 4.06 10.93 15.55
CA ALA A 99 4.52 9.88 16.46
C ALA A 99 4.11 10.15 17.92
N GLU A 100 4.04 11.42 18.32
CA GLU A 100 3.66 11.78 19.69
C GLU A 100 2.15 11.57 19.91
N ASP A 101 1.30 11.86 18.92
CA ASP A 101 -0.14 11.58 18.97
C ASP A 101 -0.38 10.08 19.14
N LEU A 102 0.27 9.25 18.31
CA LEU A 102 0.15 7.79 18.38
C LEU A 102 0.57 7.27 19.76
N LYS A 103 1.63 7.84 20.35
CA LYS A 103 2.09 7.48 21.70
C LYS A 103 1.05 7.85 22.76
N GLN A 104 0.44 9.04 22.68
CA GLN A 104 -0.63 9.48 23.58
C GLN A 104 -1.89 8.60 23.45
N MET A 105 -2.19 8.13 22.24
CA MET A 105 -3.29 7.20 21.98
C MET A 105 -3.02 5.78 22.50
N GLY A 106 -1.81 5.47 23.00
CA GLY A 106 -1.45 4.14 23.51
C GLY A 106 -0.73 3.24 22.51
N VAL A 107 -0.31 3.76 21.35
CA VAL A 107 0.61 3.08 20.44
C VAL A 107 2.05 3.36 20.88
N GLY A 108 2.49 2.74 21.98
CA GLY A 108 3.81 3.04 22.58
C GLY A 108 5.02 2.39 21.88
N LEU A 109 4.80 1.33 21.09
CA LEU A 109 5.90 0.58 20.47
C LEU A 109 6.44 1.32 19.23
N PRO A 110 7.75 1.68 19.17
CA PRO A 110 8.31 2.46 18.05
C PRO A 110 8.12 1.79 16.69
N GLY A 111 8.21 0.46 16.62
CA GLY A 111 7.96 -0.29 15.39
C GLY A 111 6.52 -0.18 14.88
N HIS A 112 5.54 -0.11 15.81
CA HIS A 112 4.14 0.04 15.45
C HIS A 112 3.84 1.47 15.02
N GLN A 113 4.37 2.47 15.73
CA GLN A 113 4.27 3.87 15.33
C GLN A 113 4.81 4.08 13.91
N LYS A 114 6.03 3.59 13.64
CA LYS A 114 6.65 3.67 12.32
C LYS A 114 5.78 3.03 11.24
N ARG A 115 5.21 1.85 11.50
CA ARG A 115 4.37 1.13 10.54
C ARG A 115 3.09 1.90 10.21
N ILE A 116 2.45 2.51 11.19
CA ILE A 116 1.25 3.34 11.02
C ILE A 116 1.60 4.62 10.24
N LEU A 117 2.64 5.35 10.66
CA LEU A 117 3.07 6.59 10.01
C LEU A 117 3.53 6.39 8.57
N CYS A 118 4.29 5.32 8.29
CA CYS A 118 4.66 4.97 6.91
C CYS A 118 3.43 4.66 6.05
N SER A 119 2.38 4.07 6.63
CA SER A 119 1.13 3.85 5.90
C SER A 119 0.39 5.16 5.61
N ILE A 120 0.36 6.10 6.57
CA ILE A 120 -0.28 7.41 6.41
C ILE A 120 0.45 8.24 5.35
N GLN A 121 1.79 8.21 5.36
CA GLN A 121 2.59 8.91 4.35
C GLN A 121 2.26 8.44 2.93
N GLY A 122 2.03 7.14 2.75
CA GLY A 122 1.61 6.57 1.47
C GLY A 122 0.20 6.96 1.01
N PHE A 123 -0.59 7.67 1.83
CA PHE A 123 -1.86 8.27 1.41
C PHE A 123 -1.70 9.71 0.87
N LYS A 124 -0.57 10.36 1.19
CA LYS A 124 -0.28 11.76 0.81
C LYS A 124 0.47 11.87 -0.52
N GLU A 125 0.95 10.74 -1.04
CA GLU A 125 1.66 10.61 -2.31
C GLU A 125 0.69 10.22 -3.44
#